data_AF-A0A0P1AC16-F1
#
_entry.id   AF-A0A0P1AC16-F1
#
_cell.length_a   1.000
_cell.length_b   1.000
_cell.length_c   1.000
_cell.angle_alpha   90.00
_cell.angle_beta   90.00
_cell.angle_gamma   90.00
#
_symmetry.space_group_name_H-M   'P 1'
#
loop_
_entity.id
_entity.type
_entity.pdbx_description
1 polymer ?
#
loop_
_entity_poly.entity_id
_entity_poly.type
_entity_poly.pdbx_seq_one_letter_code
_entity_poly.pdbx_strand_id
1 'polypeptide(L)'
;MAAFLPLHSDRKSELRDPTLEELYTGPIRALPDEIQQLPDEDTACTFCGVSYFIFAEVQTLQTTVKQYKKAFRDFVQFLEHERSVAQNLRQQAIELKSGFAELVMTCSSTITQFSEQNKAHCSAKQEALEQVLRLQKELFESKTQCQDLHFLCQRNEASQNTHALTEQELRNEISQLTLQVMNCKAQIQSQQELFEEEHSRNQQRIRDFESKFVEWTTIERQNGAERDDLKQKLETMSQRVELEASQMELELAALRKERDQVVASRDSEREVSSVEISNLKNQLSSLDMMRLQLVSENGRYKDITLKLEDEIAALRLAADQMHGQLSVSTKYNENVKENLIRDLEKAREKYEKEIDSLQQGHAQAIEELKFCQNERMEIEKQKTVELASQREQTSREAFLAIENRLQDTERRANEWRDRALQNAREIEEMKRNGLDHETLNQTLQNQLDQSLRDKLTSNA
;
A
#
# COMPACT_ATOMS: atom_id res chain seq x y z
N MET A 1 38.48 0.37 -70.79
CA MET A 1 39.82 0.31 -71.44
C MET A 1 39.86 -0.98 -72.25
N ALA A 2 39.94 -0.82 -73.57
CA ALA A 2 39.93 -1.90 -74.53
C ALA A 2 41.21 -2.74 -74.42
N ALA A 3 41.06 -4.05 -74.22
CA ALA A 3 42.14 -4.99 -74.39
C ALA A 3 42.18 -5.40 -75.86
N PHE A 4 43.32 -5.15 -76.48
CA PHE A 4 43.70 -5.57 -77.82
C PHE A 4 43.47 -7.07 -78.02
N LEU A 5 42.61 -7.43 -78.97
CA LEU A 5 42.68 -8.71 -79.65
C LEU A 5 43.81 -8.63 -80.70
N PRO A 6 44.76 -9.58 -80.73
CA PRO A 6 45.54 -9.81 -81.92
C PRO A 6 44.73 -10.64 -82.91
N LEU A 7 44.64 -10.14 -84.14
CA LEU A 7 44.21 -10.87 -85.32
C LEU A 7 44.97 -12.21 -85.45
N HIS A 8 44.24 -13.32 -85.51
CA HIS A 8 44.74 -14.52 -86.18
C HIS A 8 44.42 -14.39 -87.68
N SER A 9 45.44 -14.02 -88.47
CA SER A 9 45.46 -14.28 -89.90
C SER A 9 46.23 -15.58 -90.14
N ASP A 10 45.55 -16.54 -90.74
CA ASP A 10 46.05 -17.78 -91.34
C ASP A 10 47.44 -17.68 -91.95
N ARG A 11 48.36 -18.55 -91.52
CA ARG A 11 49.48 -19.02 -92.36
C ARG A 11 49.80 -20.48 -92.04
N LYS A 12 49.77 -21.27 -93.11
CA LYS A 12 50.33 -22.61 -93.21
C LYS A 12 51.69 -22.70 -92.50
N SER A 13 51.87 -23.74 -91.70
CA SER A 13 53.12 -24.44 -91.38
C SER A 13 54.42 -23.78 -91.87
N GLU A 14 54.88 -22.73 -91.17
CA GLU A 14 56.26 -22.25 -91.24
C GLU A 14 56.95 -22.57 -89.91
N LEU A 15 57.98 -23.42 -89.96
CA LEU A 15 58.88 -23.68 -88.84
C LEU A 15 59.49 -22.36 -88.36
N ARG A 16 59.04 -21.86 -87.21
CA ARG A 16 59.58 -20.68 -86.53
C ARG A 16 60.43 -21.12 -85.34
N ASP A 17 61.52 -20.41 -85.09
CA ASP A 17 62.34 -20.61 -83.89
C ASP A 17 61.53 -20.41 -82.60
N PRO A 18 61.69 -21.29 -81.58
CA PRO A 18 61.00 -21.17 -80.30
C PRO A 18 61.29 -19.83 -79.62
N THR A 19 60.28 -19.21 -79.01
CA THR A 19 60.50 -17.98 -78.25
C THR A 19 61.23 -18.25 -76.94
N LEU A 20 61.88 -17.22 -76.37
CA LEU A 20 62.61 -17.33 -75.10
C LEU A 20 61.73 -17.87 -73.96
N GLU A 21 60.44 -17.52 -73.95
CA GLU A 21 59.48 -18.01 -72.97
C GLU A 21 59.17 -19.50 -73.19
N GLU A 22 58.95 -19.93 -74.44
CA GLU A 22 58.75 -21.34 -74.82
C GLU A 22 59.98 -22.22 -74.54
N LEU A 23 61.19 -21.65 -74.49
CA LEU A 23 62.41 -22.39 -74.10
C LEU A 23 62.44 -22.75 -72.60
N TYR A 24 61.79 -21.97 -71.73
CA TYR A 24 61.75 -22.22 -70.29
C TYR A 24 60.44 -22.86 -69.80
N THR A 25 59.33 -22.63 -70.51
CA THR A 25 58.00 -23.18 -70.16
C THR A 25 57.43 -24.14 -71.19
N GLY A 26 58.21 -24.56 -72.19
CA GLY A 26 57.76 -25.42 -73.30
C GLY A 26 56.77 -24.72 -74.24
N PRO A 27 56.53 -25.27 -75.45
CA PRO A 27 55.52 -24.74 -76.35
C PRO A 27 54.11 -25.02 -75.83
N ILE A 28 53.26 -23.98 -75.76
CA ILE A 28 51.84 -24.09 -75.34
C ILE A 28 50.96 -24.67 -76.47
N ARG A 29 51.54 -24.85 -77.67
CA ARG A 29 50.84 -25.25 -78.89
C ARG A 29 50.68 -26.77 -78.92
N ALA A 30 49.55 -27.25 -79.44
CA ALA A 30 49.41 -28.66 -79.78
C ALA A 30 50.53 -29.06 -80.77
N LEU A 31 51.05 -30.29 -80.64
CA LEU A 31 52.00 -30.82 -81.63
C LEU A 31 51.33 -30.74 -83.01
N PRO A 32 52.01 -30.22 -84.05
CA PRO A 32 51.44 -30.13 -85.40
C PRO A 32 50.84 -31.47 -85.87
N ASP A 33 49.76 -31.42 -86.65
CA ASP A 33 49.03 -32.60 -87.11
C ASP A 33 49.96 -33.59 -87.84
N GLU A 34 51.02 -33.10 -88.47
CA GLU A 34 52.04 -33.93 -89.12
C GLU A 34 52.81 -34.82 -88.13
N ILE A 35 53.11 -34.35 -86.91
CA ILE A 35 53.87 -35.11 -85.90
C ILE A 35 52.96 -36.10 -85.16
N GLN A 36 51.67 -35.78 -85.03
CA GLN A 36 50.69 -36.70 -84.44
C GLN A 36 50.38 -37.91 -85.34
N GLN A 37 50.68 -37.81 -86.64
CA GLN A 37 50.51 -38.88 -87.63
C GLN A 37 51.81 -39.65 -87.95
N LEU A 38 52.94 -39.29 -87.31
CA LEU A 38 54.20 -40.01 -87.49
C LEU A 38 54.17 -41.38 -86.78
N PRO A 39 54.80 -42.41 -87.35
CA PRO A 39 55.00 -43.68 -86.68
C PRO A 39 55.86 -43.49 -85.42
N ASP A 40 55.59 -44.27 -84.36
CA ASP A 40 56.17 -44.09 -83.02
C ASP A 40 57.70 -43.95 -83.01
N GLU A 41 58.39 -44.57 -83.98
CA GLU A 41 59.85 -44.56 -84.13
C GLU A 41 60.44 -43.17 -84.48
N ASP A 42 59.66 -42.28 -85.09
CA ASP A 42 60.09 -40.94 -85.52
C ASP A 42 59.60 -39.80 -84.59
N THR A 43 59.00 -40.16 -83.46
CA THR A 43 58.44 -39.18 -82.49
C THR A 43 59.47 -38.64 -81.50
N ALA A 44 60.72 -39.12 -81.57
CA ALA A 44 61.83 -38.70 -80.73
C ALA A 44 62.69 -37.63 -81.41
N CYS A 45 63.10 -36.63 -80.62
CA CYS A 45 64.06 -35.64 -81.10
C CYS A 45 65.39 -36.31 -81.45
N THR A 46 65.85 -36.18 -82.69
CA THR A 46 67.11 -36.79 -83.15
C THR A 46 68.36 -36.25 -82.46
N PHE A 47 68.28 -35.07 -81.82
CA PHE A 47 69.41 -34.44 -81.13
C PHE A 47 69.54 -34.86 -79.66
N CYS A 48 68.42 -35.03 -78.93
CA CYS A 48 68.44 -35.38 -77.51
C CYS A 48 67.81 -36.74 -77.19
N GLY A 49 67.22 -37.42 -78.16
CA GLY A 49 66.61 -38.76 -78.03
C GLY A 49 65.30 -38.79 -77.23
N VAL A 50 64.77 -37.66 -76.81
CA VAL A 50 63.54 -37.59 -75.99
C VAL A 50 62.31 -37.50 -76.90
N SER A 51 61.31 -38.34 -76.64
CA SER A 51 60.01 -38.25 -77.31
C SER A 51 59.28 -36.96 -76.95
N TYR A 52 58.79 -36.26 -77.97
CA TYR A 52 58.03 -35.01 -77.77
C TYR A 52 56.74 -35.24 -76.97
N PHE A 53 56.14 -36.43 -77.05
CA PHE A 53 54.98 -36.82 -76.23
C PHE A 53 55.33 -36.94 -74.75
N ILE A 54 56.44 -37.61 -74.43
CA ILE A 54 56.92 -37.75 -73.04
C ILE A 54 57.23 -36.37 -72.45
N PHE A 55 57.82 -35.46 -73.22
CA PHE A 55 58.10 -34.10 -72.75
C PHE A 55 56.82 -33.31 -72.41
N ALA A 56 55.80 -33.37 -73.27
CA ALA A 56 54.51 -32.73 -73.02
C ALA A 56 53.78 -33.33 -71.79
N GLU A 57 53.83 -34.65 -71.61
CA GLU A 57 53.28 -35.33 -70.44
C GLU A 57 54.02 -34.95 -69.14
N VAL A 58 55.36 -34.92 -69.16
CA VAL A 58 56.15 -34.49 -68.00
C VAL A 58 55.86 -33.03 -67.65
N GLN A 59 55.65 -32.17 -68.63
CA GLN A 59 55.34 -30.75 -68.41
C GLN A 59 53.93 -30.52 -67.87
N THR A 60 52.94 -31.25 -68.39
CA THR A 60 51.58 -31.23 -67.84
C THR A 60 51.58 -31.75 -66.40
N LEU A 61 52.31 -32.84 -66.10
CA LEU A 61 52.53 -33.35 -64.75
C LEU A 61 53.23 -32.34 -63.83
N GLN A 62 54.26 -31.63 -64.30
CA GLN A 62 54.92 -30.60 -63.50
C GLN A 62 53.98 -29.43 -63.18
N THR A 63 53.12 -29.05 -64.13
CA THR A 63 52.15 -27.96 -63.95
C THR A 63 51.06 -28.36 -62.97
N THR A 64 50.52 -29.58 -63.07
CA THR A 64 49.54 -30.09 -62.11
C THR A 64 50.14 -30.23 -60.72
N VAL A 65 51.37 -30.73 -60.58
CA VAL A 65 52.06 -30.80 -59.27
C VAL A 65 52.26 -29.40 -58.67
N LYS A 66 52.59 -28.38 -59.45
CA LYS A 66 52.69 -26.98 -58.96
C LYS A 66 51.34 -26.47 -58.49
N GLN A 67 50.25 -26.76 -59.21
CA GLN A 67 48.90 -26.39 -58.82
C GLN A 67 48.47 -27.10 -57.53
N TYR A 68 48.72 -28.41 -57.39
CA TYR A 68 48.45 -29.16 -56.17
C TYR A 68 49.26 -28.65 -54.97
N LYS A 69 50.55 -28.34 -55.16
CA LYS A 69 51.37 -27.74 -54.09
C LYS A 69 50.83 -26.37 -53.65
N LYS A 70 50.31 -25.57 -54.57
CA LYS A 70 49.67 -24.29 -54.25
C LYS A 70 48.36 -24.52 -53.46
N ALA A 71 47.46 -25.34 -54.01
CA ALA A 71 46.19 -25.66 -53.36
C ALA A 71 46.38 -26.26 -51.96
N PHE A 72 47.38 -27.12 -51.76
CA PHE A 72 47.70 -27.68 -50.46
C PHE A 72 48.16 -26.61 -49.45
N ARG A 73 49.00 -25.65 -49.86
CA ARG A 73 49.39 -24.53 -48.98
C ARG A 73 48.19 -23.65 -48.63
N ASP A 74 47.37 -23.32 -49.61
CA ASP A 74 46.17 -22.51 -49.40
C ASP A 74 45.20 -23.23 -48.45
N PHE A 75 45.07 -24.55 -48.58
CA PHE A 75 44.26 -25.38 -47.68
C PHE A 75 44.82 -25.44 -46.25
N VAL A 76 46.14 -25.56 -46.08
CA VAL A 76 46.77 -25.51 -44.75
C VAL A 76 46.56 -24.15 -44.08
N GLN A 77 46.75 -23.05 -44.81
CA GLN A 77 46.50 -21.70 -44.30
C GLN A 77 45.02 -21.51 -43.91
N PHE A 78 44.11 -22.04 -44.73
CA PHE A 78 42.68 -22.05 -44.41
C PHE A 78 42.40 -22.83 -43.10
N LEU A 79 42.97 -24.02 -42.94
CA LEU A 79 42.80 -24.81 -41.71
C LEU A 79 43.36 -24.12 -40.47
N GLU A 80 44.50 -23.44 -40.57
CA GLU A 80 45.09 -22.66 -39.48
C GLU A 80 44.20 -21.47 -39.11
N HIS A 81 43.66 -20.78 -40.11
CA HIS A 81 42.73 -19.69 -39.90
C HIS A 81 41.45 -20.18 -39.20
N GLU A 82 40.81 -21.23 -39.73
CA GLU A 82 39.62 -21.85 -39.13
C GLU A 82 39.87 -22.34 -37.70
N ARG A 83 41.04 -22.90 -37.44
CA ARG A 83 41.42 -23.31 -36.08
C ARG A 83 41.49 -22.11 -35.13
N SER A 84 42.06 -21.00 -35.56
CA SER A 84 42.13 -19.77 -34.75
C SER A 84 40.74 -19.17 -34.49
N VAL A 85 39.87 -19.15 -35.51
CA VAL A 85 38.49 -18.70 -35.39
C VAL A 85 37.71 -19.59 -34.42
N ALA A 86 37.84 -20.91 -34.54
CA ALA A 86 37.20 -21.85 -33.63
C ALA A 86 37.72 -21.76 -32.18
N GLN A 87 38.96 -21.33 -31.96
CA GLN A 87 39.48 -21.06 -30.62
C GLN A 87 38.89 -19.76 -30.05
N ASN A 88 38.85 -18.68 -30.84
CA ASN A 88 38.26 -17.41 -30.43
C ASN A 88 36.77 -17.55 -30.11
N LEU A 89 36.01 -18.28 -30.93
CA LEU A 89 34.59 -18.55 -30.68
C LEU A 89 34.37 -19.35 -29.38
N ARG A 90 35.24 -20.33 -29.09
CA ARG A 90 35.17 -21.06 -27.81
C ARG A 90 35.44 -20.14 -26.62
N GLN A 91 36.41 -19.24 -26.74
CA GLN A 91 36.72 -18.28 -25.68
C GLN A 91 35.55 -17.32 -25.43
N GLN A 92 34.98 -16.76 -26.50
CA GLN A 92 33.79 -15.90 -26.39
C GLN A 92 32.59 -16.65 -25.79
N ALA A 93 32.38 -17.92 -26.15
CA ALA A 93 31.32 -18.74 -25.57
C ALA A 93 31.53 -18.98 -24.06
N ILE A 94 32.78 -19.16 -23.62
CA ILE A 94 33.12 -19.31 -22.20
C ILE A 94 32.85 -17.99 -21.45
N GLU A 95 33.30 -16.87 -21.98
CA GLU A 95 33.10 -15.53 -21.39
C GLU A 95 31.61 -15.18 -21.28
N LEU A 96 30.84 -15.46 -22.33
CA LEU A 96 29.39 -15.25 -22.32
C LEU A 96 28.71 -16.14 -21.27
N LYS A 97 29.12 -17.42 -21.17
CA LYS A 97 28.57 -18.35 -20.18
C LYS A 97 28.91 -17.92 -18.75
N SER A 98 30.13 -17.45 -18.49
CA SER A 98 30.50 -16.95 -17.17
C SER A 98 29.77 -15.65 -16.82
N GLY A 99 29.67 -14.71 -17.77
CA GLY A 99 28.94 -13.46 -17.57
C GLY A 99 27.46 -13.71 -17.29
N PHE A 100 26.83 -14.63 -18.03
CA PHE A 100 25.45 -15.03 -17.77
C PHE A 100 25.27 -15.66 -16.38
N ALA A 101 26.18 -16.54 -15.96
CA ALA A 101 26.12 -17.16 -14.64
C ALA A 101 26.23 -16.13 -13.51
N GLU A 102 27.13 -15.14 -13.64
CA GLU A 102 27.28 -14.05 -12.68
C GLU A 102 26.04 -13.15 -12.62
N LEU A 103 25.45 -12.86 -13.78
CA LEU A 103 24.24 -12.04 -13.87
C LEU A 103 23.04 -12.78 -13.25
N VAL A 104 22.89 -14.08 -13.50
CA VAL A 104 21.86 -14.91 -12.85
C VAL A 104 22.07 -14.98 -11.34
N MET A 105 23.30 -15.14 -10.86
CA MET A 105 23.61 -15.15 -9.43
C MET A 105 23.26 -13.81 -8.77
N THR A 106 23.61 -12.70 -9.41
CA THR A 106 23.32 -11.35 -8.92
C THR A 106 21.81 -11.09 -8.90
N CYS A 107 21.09 -11.43 -9.99
CA CYS A 107 19.63 -11.36 -10.04
C CYS A 107 18.98 -12.23 -8.95
N SER A 108 19.47 -13.46 -8.73
CA SER A 108 18.95 -14.33 -7.67
C SER A 108 19.17 -13.74 -6.27
N SER A 109 20.36 -13.20 -6.00
CA SER A 109 20.66 -12.55 -4.71
C SER A 109 19.81 -11.29 -4.47
N THR A 110 19.55 -10.50 -5.51
CA THR A 110 18.72 -9.30 -5.39
C THR A 110 17.25 -9.66 -5.23
N ILE A 111 16.74 -10.65 -5.97
CA ILE A 111 15.38 -11.16 -5.80
C ILE A 111 15.16 -11.70 -4.38
N THR A 112 16.11 -12.48 -3.85
CA THR A 112 16.02 -13.01 -2.49
C THR A 112 16.03 -11.88 -1.45
N GLN A 113 16.94 -10.91 -1.57
CA GLN A 113 16.98 -9.72 -0.71
C GLN A 113 15.66 -8.92 -0.76
N PHE A 114 15.12 -8.65 -1.96
CA PHE A 114 13.82 -7.99 -2.10
C PHE A 114 12.69 -8.79 -1.46
N SER A 115 12.71 -10.12 -1.58
CA SER A 115 11.71 -10.98 -0.96
C SER A 115 11.75 -10.92 0.57
N GLU A 116 12.94 -10.82 1.16
CA GLU A 116 13.13 -10.67 2.60
C GLU A 116 12.68 -9.30 3.10
N GLN A 117 13.05 -8.23 2.39
CA GLN A 117 12.58 -6.87 2.68
C GLN A 117 11.06 -6.77 2.61
N ASN A 118 10.45 -7.40 1.61
CA ASN A 118 9.00 -7.38 1.44
C ASN A 118 8.29 -8.15 2.55
N LYS A 119 8.84 -9.29 3.00
CA LYS A 119 8.35 -10.01 4.19
C LYS A 119 8.41 -9.13 5.45
N ALA A 120 9.55 -8.48 5.70
CA ALA A 120 9.71 -7.58 6.83
C ALA A 120 8.72 -6.41 6.80
N HIS A 121 8.52 -5.81 5.62
CA HIS A 121 7.55 -4.73 5.44
C HIS A 121 6.10 -5.19 5.67
N CYS A 122 5.74 -6.39 5.19
CA CYS A 122 4.44 -6.99 5.46
C CYS A 122 4.21 -7.24 6.96
N SER A 123 5.21 -7.76 7.69
CA SER A 123 5.15 -7.93 9.14
C SER A 123 4.98 -6.60 9.87
N ALA A 124 5.77 -5.57 9.53
CA ALA A 124 5.65 -4.24 10.13
C ALA A 124 4.28 -3.59 9.87
N LYS A 125 3.74 -3.76 8.65
CA LYS A 125 2.39 -3.29 8.29
C LYS A 125 1.31 -3.99 9.13
N GLN A 126 1.45 -5.30 9.33
CA GLN A 126 0.52 -6.08 10.15
C GLN A 126 0.55 -5.61 11.61
N GLU A 127 1.74 -5.43 12.19
CA GLU A 127 1.90 -4.90 13.55
C GLU A 127 1.31 -3.49 13.70
N ALA A 128 1.53 -2.61 12.73
CA ALA A 128 0.94 -1.27 12.73
C ALA A 128 -0.60 -1.32 12.68
N LEU A 129 -1.16 -2.24 11.89
CA LEU A 129 -2.61 -2.43 11.80
C LEU A 129 -3.19 -2.94 13.13
N GLU A 130 -2.51 -3.88 13.78
CA GLU A 130 -2.89 -4.38 15.10
C GLU A 130 -2.83 -3.28 16.17
N GLN A 131 -1.84 -2.40 16.12
CA GLN A 131 -1.75 -1.23 17.00
C GLN A 131 -2.90 -0.25 16.77
N VAL A 132 -3.23 0.06 15.50
CA VAL A 132 -4.36 0.94 15.18
C VAL A 132 -5.68 0.35 15.68
N LEU A 133 -5.91 -0.95 15.50
CA LEU A 133 -7.11 -1.62 16.02
C LEU A 133 -7.20 -1.56 17.54
N ARG A 134 -6.05 -1.74 18.23
CA ARG A 134 -5.99 -1.60 19.69
C ARG A 134 -6.34 -0.19 20.14
N LEU A 135 -5.75 0.84 19.52
CA LEU A 135 -6.03 2.23 19.83
C LEU A 135 -7.49 2.62 19.53
N GLN A 136 -8.07 2.09 18.45
CA GLN A 136 -9.50 2.30 18.16
C GLN A 136 -10.40 1.72 19.25
N LYS A 137 -10.05 0.54 19.77
CA LYS A 137 -10.78 -0.08 20.88
C LYS A 137 -10.67 0.75 22.16
N GLU A 138 -9.46 1.16 22.52
CA GLU A 138 -9.21 2.01 23.70
C GLU A 138 -9.94 3.36 23.60
N LEU A 139 -9.95 3.97 22.41
CA LEU A 139 -10.69 5.21 22.15
C LEU A 139 -12.20 5.01 22.32
N PHE A 140 -12.74 3.89 21.84
CA PHE A 140 -14.15 3.58 22.00
C PHE A 140 -14.51 3.37 23.49
N GLU A 141 -13.70 2.61 24.22
CA GLU A 141 -13.87 2.39 25.66
C GLU A 141 -13.80 3.72 26.43
N SER A 142 -12.82 4.57 26.13
CA SER A 142 -12.70 5.90 26.74
C SER A 142 -13.90 6.80 26.41
N LYS A 143 -14.41 6.76 25.17
CA LYS A 143 -15.61 7.50 24.78
C LYS A 143 -16.83 7.05 25.58
N THR A 144 -17.03 5.76 25.76
CA THR A 144 -18.11 5.22 26.60
C THR A 144 -17.96 5.66 28.05
N GLN A 145 -16.75 5.59 28.62
CA GLN A 145 -16.48 6.07 29.97
C GLN A 145 -16.79 7.57 30.14
N CYS A 146 -16.44 8.40 29.15
CA CYS A 146 -16.80 9.82 29.17
C CYS A 146 -18.32 10.04 29.13
N GLN A 147 -19.05 9.24 28.34
CA GLN A 147 -20.52 9.31 28.29
C GLN A 147 -21.15 8.92 29.64
N ASP A 148 -20.64 7.86 30.28
CA ASP A 148 -21.10 7.41 31.59
C ASP A 148 -20.83 8.47 32.67
N LEU A 149 -19.63 9.05 32.68
CA LEU A 149 -19.29 10.16 33.59
C LEU A 149 -20.18 11.37 33.38
N HIS A 150 -20.45 11.74 32.12
CA HIS A 150 -21.37 12.83 31.80
C HIS A 150 -22.78 12.56 32.33
N PHE A 151 -23.30 11.32 32.19
CA PHE A 151 -24.59 10.94 32.76
C PHE A 151 -24.60 11.03 34.30
N LEU A 152 -23.52 10.60 34.96
CA LEU A 152 -23.38 10.73 36.42
C LEU A 152 -23.34 12.20 36.86
N CYS A 153 -22.64 13.07 36.14
CA CYS A 153 -22.62 14.52 36.41
C CYS A 153 -24.02 15.12 36.30
N GLN A 154 -24.76 14.84 35.21
CA GLN A 154 -26.14 15.32 35.05
C GLN A 154 -27.06 14.86 36.18
N ARG A 155 -26.93 13.60 36.60
CA ARG A 155 -27.72 13.07 37.72
C ARG A 155 -27.35 13.76 39.04
N ASN A 156 -26.07 14.04 39.26
CA ASN A 156 -25.62 14.76 40.45
C ASN A 156 -26.13 16.21 40.46
N GLU A 157 -26.04 16.93 39.33
CA GLU A 157 -26.61 18.27 39.17
C GLU A 157 -28.11 18.29 39.43
N ALA A 158 -28.86 17.31 38.89
CA ALA A 158 -30.28 17.15 39.18
C ALA A 158 -30.53 16.94 40.69
N SER A 159 -29.74 16.09 41.34
CA SER A 159 -29.82 15.89 42.80
C SER A 159 -29.51 17.18 43.58
N GLN A 160 -28.46 17.90 43.20
CA GLN A 160 -28.10 19.19 43.82
C GLN A 160 -29.21 20.23 43.66
N ASN A 161 -29.83 20.31 42.48
CA ASN A 161 -30.96 21.20 42.25
C ASN A 161 -32.16 20.82 43.12
N THR A 162 -32.45 19.52 43.30
CA THR A 162 -33.51 19.09 44.22
C THR A 162 -33.16 19.45 45.67
N HIS A 163 -31.91 19.27 46.11
CA HIS A 163 -31.49 19.66 47.44
C HIS A 163 -31.59 21.17 47.66
N ALA A 164 -31.13 21.98 46.70
CA ALA A 164 -31.24 23.44 46.76
C ALA A 164 -32.70 23.90 46.82
N LEU A 165 -33.60 23.26 46.08
CA LEU A 165 -35.03 23.53 46.15
C LEU A 165 -35.59 23.21 47.54
N THR A 166 -35.29 22.02 48.07
CA THR A 166 -35.74 21.63 49.42
C THR A 166 -35.17 22.53 50.50
N GLU A 167 -33.91 22.97 50.37
CA GLU A 167 -33.31 23.91 51.31
C GLU A 167 -34.01 25.27 51.24
N GLN A 168 -34.35 25.74 50.05
CA GLN A 168 -35.12 26.98 49.86
C GLN A 168 -36.53 26.88 50.46
N GLU A 169 -37.21 25.74 50.30
CA GLU A 169 -38.51 25.47 50.92
C GLU A 169 -38.41 25.53 52.45
N LEU A 170 -37.40 24.88 53.04
CA LEU A 170 -37.16 24.92 54.48
C LEU A 170 -36.82 26.34 54.97
N ARG A 171 -36.02 27.11 54.22
CA ARG A 171 -35.73 28.53 54.55
C ARG A 171 -37.00 29.39 54.54
N ASN A 172 -37.89 29.14 53.57
CA ASN A 172 -39.18 29.83 53.50
C ASN A 172 -40.07 29.44 54.69
N GLU A 173 -40.14 28.16 55.05
CA GLU A 173 -40.90 27.67 56.20
C GLU A 173 -40.38 28.25 57.52
N ILE A 174 -39.05 28.25 57.73
CA ILE A 174 -38.43 28.90 58.90
C ILE A 174 -38.78 30.39 58.95
N SER A 175 -38.79 31.08 57.81
CA SER A 175 -39.17 32.50 57.75
C SER A 175 -40.64 32.71 58.15
N GLN A 176 -41.54 31.84 57.68
CA GLN A 176 -42.96 31.88 58.07
C GLN A 176 -43.16 31.59 59.56
N LEU A 177 -42.51 30.56 60.10
CA LEU A 177 -42.55 30.23 61.52
C LEU A 177 -41.97 31.36 62.37
N THR A 178 -40.88 32.00 61.92
CA THR A 178 -40.29 33.16 62.60
C THR A 178 -41.29 34.32 62.66
N LEU A 179 -41.99 34.60 61.55
CA LEU A 179 -43.04 35.62 61.51
C LEU A 179 -44.20 35.27 62.46
N GLN A 180 -44.62 34.00 62.51
CA GLN A 180 -45.65 33.54 63.46
C GLN A 180 -45.20 33.73 64.91
N VAL A 181 -43.97 33.36 65.26
CA VAL A 181 -43.41 33.56 66.60
C VAL A 181 -43.35 35.05 66.95
N MET A 182 -42.94 35.92 66.02
CA MET A 182 -42.95 37.37 66.24
C MET A 182 -44.37 37.91 66.48
N ASN A 183 -45.35 37.44 65.71
CA ASN A 183 -46.75 37.83 65.89
C ASN A 183 -47.29 37.35 67.26
N CYS A 184 -47.03 36.10 67.65
CA CYS A 184 -47.40 35.59 68.97
C CYS A 184 -46.72 36.38 70.09
N LYS A 185 -45.44 36.73 69.93
CA LYS A 185 -44.71 37.55 70.90
C LYS A 185 -45.33 38.94 71.03
N ALA A 186 -45.66 39.60 69.92
CA ALA A 186 -46.33 40.90 69.92
C ALA A 186 -47.72 40.81 70.60
N GLN A 187 -48.46 39.73 70.35
CA GLN A 187 -49.75 39.49 71.00
C GLN A 187 -49.61 39.28 72.50
N ILE A 188 -48.60 38.51 72.95
CA ILE A 188 -48.30 38.32 74.38
C ILE A 188 -47.91 39.66 75.02
N GLN A 189 -47.04 40.45 74.37
CA GLN A 189 -46.64 41.77 74.87
C GLN A 189 -47.85 42.70 75.00
N SER A 190 -48.72 42.74 74.00
CA SER A 190 -49.95 43.53 74.06
C SER A 190 -50.88 43.07 75.20
N GLN A 191 -51.04 41.76 75.42
CA GLN A 191 -51.82 41.24 76.55
C GLN A 191 -51.18 41.59 77.89
N GLN A 192 -49.86 41.55 77.99
CA GLN A 192 -49.13 41.90 79.19
C GLN A 192 -49.27 43.40 79.49
N GLU A 193 -49.17 44.27 78.50
CA GLU A 193 -49.42 45.73 78.64
C GLU A 193 -50.85 46.00 79.13
N LEU A 194 -51.85 45.33 78.56
CA LEU A 194 -53.25 45.44 79.02
C LEU A 194 -53.41 44.96 80.48
N PHE A 195 -52.74 43.87 80.85
CA PHE A 195 -52.75 43.36 82.22
C PHE A 195 -52.06 44.31 83.20
N GLU A 196 -50.93 44.92 82.82
CA GLU A 196 -50.22 45.92 83.61
C GLU A 196 -51.05 47.20 83.78
N GLU A 197 -51.76 47.63 82.74
CA GLU A 197 -52.68 48.76 82.80
C GLU A 197 -53.87 48.47 83.73
N GLU A 198 -54.49 47.30 83.61
CA GLU A 198 -55.58 46.87 84.49
C GLU A 198 -55.10 46.70 85.94
N HIS A 199 -53.91 46.12 86.15
CA HIS A 199 -53.30 46.04 87.47
C HIS A 199 -53.05 47.43 88.05
N SER A 200 -52.56 48.38 87.26
CA SER A 200 -52.34 49.77 87.68
C SER A 200 -53.66 50.46 88.05
N ARG A 201 -54.74 50.25 87.28
CA ARG A 201 -56.09 50.73 87.62
C ARG A 201 -56.59 50.12 88.93
N ASN A 202 -56.39 48.82 89.12
CA ASN A 202 -56.79 48.14 90.36
C ASN A 202 -55.97 48.61 91.57
N GLN A 203 -54.66 48.81 91.42
CA GLN A 203 -53.82 49.43 92.46
C GLN A 203 -54.29 50.85 92.78
N GLN A 204 -54.68 51.63 91.77
CA GLN A 204 -55.25 52.95 92.01
C GLN A 204 -56.56 52.88 92.79
N ARG A 205 -57.46 51.94 92.46
CA ARG A 205 -58.70 51.71 93.23
C ARG A 205 -58.41 51.29 94.67
N ILE A 206 -57.39 50.46 94.90
CA ILE A 206 -56.95 50.09 96.25
C ILE A 206 -56.48 51.34 97.00
N ARG A 207 -55.62 52.18 96.40
CA ARG A 207 -55.18 53.45 97.01
C ARG A 207 -56.36 54.38 97.32
N ASP A 208 -57.35 54.46 96.44
CA ASP A 208 -58.56 55.26 96.67
C ASP A 208 -59.40 54.68 97.83
N PHE A 209 -59.50 53.35 97.96
CA PHE A 209 -60.16 52.69 99.09
C PHE A 209 -59.37 52.85 100.40
N GLU A 210 -58.05 52.77 100.36
CA GLU A 210 -57.17 53.05 101.51
C GLU A 210 -57.32 54.50 101.97
N SER A 211 -57.36 55.46 101.04
CA SER A 211 -57.62 56.88 101.34
C SER A 211 -58.98 57.08 102.00
N LYS A 212 -60.04 56.43 101.47
CA LYS A 212 -61.37 56.43 102.10
C LYS A 212 -61.39 55.75 103.46
N PHE A 213 -60.60 54.69 103.66
CA PHE A 213 -60.47 54.02 104.95
C PHE A 213 -59.72 54.89 105.97
N VAL A 214 -58.70 55.63 105.54
CA VAL A 214 -58.05 56.67 106.35
C VAL A 214 -59.05 57.75 106.72
N GLU A 215 -59.83 58.24 105.76
CA GLU A 215 -60.91 59.22 106.00
C GLU A 215 -61.92 58.69 107.04
N TRP A 216 -62.36 57.44 106.88
CA TRP A 216 -63.28 56.77 107.82
C TRP A 216 -62.66 56.56 109.21
N THR A 217 -61.38 56.20 109.31
CA THR A 217 -60.68 56.10 110.60
C THR A 217 -60.40 57.45 111.25
N THR A 218 -60.27 58.54 110.48
CA THR A 218 -60.31 59.90 111.03
C THR A 218 -61.70 60.25 111.55
N ILE A 219 -62.77 59.90 110.84
CA ILE A 219 -64.16 60.09 111.30
C ILE A 219 -64.43 59.25 112.56
N GLU A 220 -63.95 58.02 112.64
CA GLU A 220 -64.05 57.15 113.82
C GLU A 220 -63.27 57.73 115.02
N ARG A 221 -62.08 58.31 114.78
CA ARG A 221 -61.31 59.06 115.80
C ARG A 221 -62.03 60.33 116.23
N GLN A 222 -62.74 61.01 115.33
CA GLN A 222 -63.52 62.20 115.61
C GLN A 222 -64.79 61.85 116.42
N ASN A 223 -65.44 60.73 116.12
CA ASN A 223 -66.53 60.15 116.92
C ASN A 223 -66.06 59.58 118.27
N GLY A 224 -64.79 59.19 118.39
CA GLY A 224 -64.14 58.86 119.66
C GLY A 224 -63.91 60.10 120.53
N ALA A 225 -63.42 61.19 119.93
CA ALA A 225 -63.21 62.48 120.60
C ALA A 225 -64.52 63.13 121.06
N GLU A 226 -65.62 62.99 120.30
CA GLU A 226 -66.96 63.45 120.73
C GLU A 226 -67.54 62.63 121.90
N ARG A 227 -67.11 61.37 122.07
CA ARG A 227 -67.49 60.50 123.18
C ARG A 227 -66.77 60.85 124.48
N ASP A 228 -65.53 61.35 124.38
CA ASP A 228 -64.73 61.83 125.51
C ASP A 228 -65.13 63.26 125.93
N ASP A 229 -65.54 64.13 124.98
CA ASP A 229 -66.05 65.48 125.26
C ASP A 229 -67.44 65.47 125.95
N LEU A 230 -68.25 64.43 125.74
CA LEU A 230 -69.50 64.20 126.48
C LEU A 230 -69.29 63.61 127.88
N LYS A 231 -68.14 62.97 128.13
CA LYS A 231 -67.75 62.44 129.44
C LYS A 231 -67.16 63.55 130.33
N GLN A 232 -66.47 64.51 129.75
CA GLN A 232 -65.86 65.66 130.44
C GLN A 232 -66.86 66.77 130.84
N LYS A 233 -68.04 66.80 130.20
CA LYS A 233 -69.16 67.73 130.53
C LYS A 233 -70.04 67.28 131.71
N LEU A 234 -69.88 66.06 132.23
CA LEU A 234 -70.61 65.56 133.41
C LEU A 234 -69.82 65.77 134.73
N GLU A 235 -68.49 65.83 134.67
CA GLU A 235 -67.60 66.02 135.83
C GLU A 235 -67.43 67.50 136.24
N THR A 236 -67.63 68.45 135.30
CA THR A 236 -67.42 69.89 135.50
C THR A 236 -68.63 70.65 136.06
N MET A 237 -69.72 69.94 136.38
CA MET A 237 -70.92 70.51 137.01
C MET A 237 -70.97 70.32 138.54
N SER A 238 -69.97 69.64 139.14
CA SER A 238 -70.01 69.29 140.57
C SER A 238 -69.19 70.20 141.50
N GLN A 239 -68.36 71.12 140.99
CA GLN A 239 -67.59 72.03 141.85
C GLN A 239 -67.48 73.42 141.24
N ARG A 240 -68.49 74.22 141.57
CA ARG A 240 -68.49 75.67 141.52
C ARG A 240 -68.27 76.15 142.96
N VAL A 241 -67.59 77.29 143.11
CA VAL A 241 -67.38 78.10 144.34
C VAL A 241 -65.97 77.99 144.92
N GLU A 242 -65.06 78.85 144.46
CA GLU A 242 -64.58 79.99 145.27
C GLU A 242 -63.69 80.93 144.42
N LEU A 243 -64.23 82.12 144.17
CA LEU A 243 -63.59 83.45 144.10
C LEU A 243 -62.27 83.55 143.34
N GLU A 244 -62.31 84.21 142.18
CA GLU A 244 -61.96 85.64 142.08
C GLU A 244 -60.53 85.93 142.54
N ALA A 245 -59.63 86.09 141.57
CA ALA A 245 -59.04 87.39 141.33
C ALA A 245 -58.12 87.28 140.11
N SER A 246 -58.50 88.04 139.09
CA SER A 246 -57.57 88.98 138.45
C SER A 246 -56.28 88.38 137.91
N GLN A 247 -56.15 88.30 136.60
CA GLN A 247 -55.91 89.50 135.81
C GLN A 247 -55.63 89.07 134.37
N MET A 248 -56.67 89.28 133.56
CA MET A 248 -56.58 89.27 132.12
C MET A 248 -55.47 90.23 131.67
N GLU A 249 -54.64 89.70 130.76
CA GLU A 249 -54.38 90.33 129.46
C GLU A 249 -53.57 91.65 129.50
N LEU A 250 -52.61 91.93 128.60
CA LEU A 250 -52.73 91.76 127.15
C LEU A 250 -51.40 92.22 126.50
N GLU A 251 -50.43 91.32 126.37
CA GLU A 251 -49.22 91.49 125.55
C GLU A 251 -48.82 90.06 125.15
N LEU A 252 -48.75 89.60 123.90
CA LEU A 252 -48.42 90.23 122.64
C LEU A 252 -48.99 89.40 121.50
N ALA A 253 -49.88 90.01 120.72
CA ALA A 253 -50.17 89.60 119.36
C ALA A 253 -48.92 89.82 118.49
N ALA A 254 -48.04 88.83 118.44
CA ALA A 254 -46.89 88.79 117.56
C ALA A 254 -47.29 88.23 116.19
N LEU A 255 -47.88 89.09 115.36
CA LEU A 255 -47.85 88.93 113.91
C LEU A 255 -46.70 89.76 113.33
N ARG A 256 -45.60 89.11 112.98
CA ARG A 256 -45.00 89.15 111.62
C ARG A 256 -43.63 88.44 111.57
N LYS A 257 -43.60 87.46 110.65
CA LYS A 257 -42.60 87.28 109.58
C LYS A 257 -41.24 86.66 109.94
N GLU A 258 -41.01 85.45 109.45
CA GLU A 258 -39.95 85.07 108.47
C GLU A 258 -40.08 83.55 108.20
N ARG A 259 -40.30 83.04 106.98
CA ARG A 259 -39.52 83.14 105.73
C ARG A 259 -38.13 82.53 105.89
N ASP A 260 -37.93 81.46 105.11
CA ASP A 260 -36.74 80.61 104.89
C ASP A 260 -36.66 79.43 105.87
N GLN A 261 -36.52 78.17 105.44
CA GLN A 261 -35.69 77.66 104.35
C GLN A 261 -35.95 76.13 104.18
N VAL A 262 -35.40 75.52 103.11
CA VAL A 262 -35.06 74.07 102.96
C VAL A 262 -36.15 73.17 102.32
N VAL A 263 -35.99 72.35 101.27
CA VAL A 263 -34.97 72.06 100.21
C VAL A 263 -35.55 70.89 99.36
N ALA A 264 -35.11 70.82 98.10
CA ALA A 264 -34.90 69.63 97.24
C ALA A 264 -35.96 69.10 96.26
N SER A 265 -35.43 68.92 95.04
CA SER A 265 -35.66 67.88 94.02
C SER A 265 -36.58 68.28 92.87
N ARG A 266 -36.28 68.05 91.59
CA ARG A 266 -35.11 67.50 90.87
C ARG A 266 -35.42 67.67 89.37
N ASP A 267 -34.35 67.69 88.60
CA ASP A 267 -34.26 67.78 87.14
C ASP A 267 -35.14 66.82 86.34
N SER A 268 -35.60 67.29 85.17
CA SER A 268 -35.87 66.48 83.99
C SER A 268 -35.53 67.25 82.71
N GLU A 269 -34.41 66.86 82.10
CA GLU A 269 -34.16 66.69 80.66
C GLU A 269 -34.46 67.85 79.67
N ARG A 270 -33.40 68.36 79.02
CA ARG A 270 -33.00 67.94 77.64
C ARG A 270 -31.82 68.80 77.16
N GLU A 271 -30.64 68.21 77.18
CA GLU A 271 -29.50 68.62 76.35
C GLU A 271 -29.45 67.73 75.10
N VAL A 272 -29.56 68.34 73.93
CA VAL A 272 -29.22 67.75 72.62
C VAL A 272 -28.22 68.70 71.99
N SER A 273 -27.01 68.17 71.70
CA SER A 273 -26.03 68.62 70.69
C SER A 273 -24.60 68.48 71.21
N SER A 274 -24.00 67.28 71.05
CA SER A 274 -22.54 67.10 71.19
C SER A 274 -21.98 65.79 70.63
N VAL A 275 -22.81 64.79 70.28
CA VAL A 275 -22.32 63.46 69.87
C VAL A 275 -22.29 63.26 68.34
N GLU A 276 -23.17 63.91 67.56
CA GLU A 276 -23.27 63.72 66.11
C GLU A 276 -22.10 64.33 65.30
N ILE A 277 -21.44 65.38 65.81
CA ILE A 277 -20.31 66.02 65.12
C ILE A 277 -19.01 65.17 65.21
N SER A 278 -18.84 64.39 66.30
CA SER A 278 -17.68 63.51 66.45
C SER A 278 -17.77 62.25 65.57
N ASN A 279 -18.99 61.75 65.33
CA ASN A 279 -19.23 60.53 64.55
C ASN A 279 -19.09 60.78 63.03
N LEU A 280 -19.53 61.94 62.54
CA LEU A 280 -19.36 62.34 61.12
C LEU A 280 -17.89 62.64 60.77
N LYS A 281 -17.09 63.13 61.72
CA LYS A 281 -15.65 63.38 61.51
C LYS A 281 -14.83 62.10 61.34
N ASN A 282 -15.18 61.05 62.09
CA ASN A 282 -14.53 59.73 61.96
C ASN A 282 -14.95 58.99 60.68
N GLN A 283 -16.20 59.17 60.22
CA GLN A 283 -16.67 58.63 58.94
C GLN A 283 -16.00 59.32 57.74
N LEU A 284 -15.79 60.65 57.78
CA LEU A 284 -15.03 61.36 56.75
C LEU A 284 -13.56 60.93 56.70
N SER A 285 -12.92 60.72 57.86
CA SER A 285 -11.54 60.23 57.90
C SER A 285 -11.39 58.79 57.38
N SER A 286 -12.38 57.91 57.58
CA SER A 286 -12.32 56.54 57.04
C SER A 286 -12.58 56.52 55.54
N LEU A 287 -13.46 57.39 55.03
CA LEU A 287 -13.71 57.56 53.60
C LEU A 287 -12.51 58.16 52.86
N ASP A 288 -11.77 59.10 53.46
CA ASP A 288 -10.53 59.62 52.86
C ASP A 288 -9.40 58.57 52.81
N MET A 289 -9.31 57.71 53.83
CA MET A 289 -8.37 56.57 53.82
C MET A 289 -8.75 55.52 52.76
N MET A 290 -10.04 55.20 52.62
CA MET A 290 -10.53 54.33 51.54
C MET A 290 -10.29 54.95 50.15
N ARG A 291 -10.45 56.26 49.99
CA ARG A 291 -10.16 56.97 48.74
C ARG A 291 -8.68 56.87 48.36
N LEU A 292 -7.78 57.08 49.33
CA LEU A 292 -6.33 56.94 49.11
C LEU A 292 -5.94 55.50 48.75
N GLN A 293 -6.55 54.51 49.40
CA GLN A 293 -6.34 53.09 49.09
C GLN A 293 -6.81 52.75 47.66
N LEU A 294 -8.00 53.21 47.25
CA LEU A 294 -8.51 53.00 45.89
C LEU A 294 -7.65 53.68 44.82
N VAL A 295 -7.08 54.85 45.09
CA VAL A 295 -6.15 55.53 44.17
C VAL A 295 -4.84 54.74 44.04
N SER A 296 -4.31 54.20 45.14
CA SER A 296 -3.14 53.33 45.11
C SER A 296 -3.39 52.02 44.38
N GLU A 297 -4.56 51.41 44.56
CA GLU A 297 -4.96 50.18 43.86
C GLU A 297 -5.15 50.44 42.36
N ASN A 298 -5.77 51.57 41.99
CA ASN A 298 -5.93 51.97 40.58
C ASN A 298 -4.57 52.18 39.87
N GLY A 299 -3.58 52.72 40.59
CA GLY A 299 -2.20 52.79 40.09
C GLY A 299 -1.60 51.40 39.80
N ARG A 300 -1.77 50.45 40.74
CA ARG A 300 -1.32 49.05 40.54
C ARG A 300 -2.03 48.36 39.39
N TYR A 301 -3.34 48.56 39.24
CA TYR A 301 -4.09 47.98 38.11
C TYR A 301 -3.59 48.53 36.78
N LYS A 302 -3.29 49.84 36.69
CA LYS A 302 -2.73 50.45 35.48
C LYS A 302 -1.36 49.86 35.12
N ASP A 303 -0.49 49.64 36.10
CA ASP A 303 0.82 49.02 35.88
C ASP A 303 0.70 47.55 35.43
N ILE A 304 -0.26 46.80 35.96
CA ILE A 304 -0.54 45.42 35.54
C ILE A 304 -1.09 45.39 34.12
N THR A 305 -2.00 46.30 33.76
CA THR A 305 -2.53 46.41 32.41
C THR A 305 -1.43 46.68 31.39
N LEU A 306 -0.51 47.61 31.67
CA LEU A 306 0.62 47.90 30.78
C LEU A 306 1.54 46.68 30.60
N LYS A 307 1.84 45.94 31.68
CA LYS A 307 2.64 44.71 31.59
C LYS A 307 1.95 43.63 30.75
N LEU A 308 0.64 43.46 30.91
CA LEU A 308 -0.14 42.52 30.11
C LEU A 308 -0.20 42.94 28.63
N GLU A 309 -0.28 44.24 28.33
CA GLU A 309 -0.22 44.75 26.96
C GLU A 309 1.14 44.46 26.31
N ASP A 310 2.25 44.64 27.03
CA ASP A 310 3.60 44.30 26.57
C ASP A 310 3.76 42.78 26.33
N GLU A 311 3.24 41.95 27.23
CA GLU A 311 3.24 40.49 27.07
C GLU A 311 2.40 40.05 25.86
N ILE A 312 1.23 40.64 25.66
CA ILE A 312 0.38 40.39 24.48
C ILE A 312 1.11 40.80 23.20
N ALA A 313 1.83 41.93 23.19
CA ALA A 313 2.62 42.37 22.04
C ALA A 313 3.77 41.40 21.74
N ALA A 314 4.48 40.93 22.77
CA ALA A 314 5.54 39.93 22.63
C ALA A 314 5.01 38.59 22.08
N LEU A 315 3.86 38.12 22.59
CA LEU A 315 3.20 36.90 22.12
C LEU A 315 2.73 37.02 20.66
N ARG A 316 2.22 38.19 20.25
CA ARG A 316 1.86 38.45 18.84
C ARG A 316 3.08 38.38 17.93
N LEU A 317 4.18 39.01 18.32
CA LEU A 317 5.42 38.97 17.55
C LEU A 317 5.96 37.53 17.40
N ALA A 318 5.91 36.73 18.47
CA ALA A 318 6.30 35.33 18.44
C ALA A 318 5.37 34.50 17.53
N ALA A 319 4.05 34.76 17.57
CA ALA A 319 3.09 34.11 16.70
C ALA A 319 3.34 34.43 15.22
N ASP A 320 3.63 35.69 14.88
CA ASP A 320 3.97 36.11 13.52
C ASP A 320 5.26 35.45 13.02
N GLN A 321 6.27 35.34 13.89
CA GLN A 321 7.52 34.65 13.56
C GLN A 321 7.29 33.16 13.29
N MET A 322 6.52 32.47 14.14
CA MET A 322 6.17 31.06 13.93
C MET A 322 5.33 30.87 12.65
N HIS A 323 4.39 31.78 12.38
CA HIS A 323 3.61 31.77 11.15
C HIS A 323 4.49 31.94 9.90
N GLY A 324 5.47 32.85 9.95
CA GLY A 324 6.47 33.03 8.90
C GLY A 324 7.30 31.77 8.66
N GLN A 325 7.78 31.12 9.73
CA GLN A 325 8.52 29.86 9.64
C GLN A 325 7.68 28.73 9.04
N LEU A 326 6.42 28.60 9.48
CA LEU A 326 5.49 27.63 8.91
C LEU A 326 5.26 27.89 7.41
N SER A 327 5.05 29.14 7.00
CA SER A 327 4.87 29.52 5.59
C SER A 327 6.08 29.17 4.72
N VAL A 328 7.30 29.34 5.24
CA VAL A 328 8.52 28.93 4.53
C VAL A 328 8.62 27.41 4.44
N SER A 329 8.35 26.71 5.54
CA SER A 329 8.40 25.25 5.58
C SER A 329 7.35 24.60 4.67
N THR A 330 6.13 25.17 4.58
CA THR A 330 5.08 24.65 3.70
C THR A 330 5.48 24.84 2.24
N LYS A 331 5.97 26.02 1.85
CA LYS A 331 6.48 26.27 0.48
C LYS A 331 7.64 25.35 0.11
N TYR A 332 8.57 25.11 1.04
CA TYR A 332 9.66 24.17 0.82
C TYR A 332 9.13 22.74 0.58
N ASN A 333 8.20 22.27 1.41
CA ASN A 333 7.59 20.95 1.25
C ASN A 333 6.79 20.81 -0.05
N GLU A 334 6.06 21.86 -0.47
CA GLU A 334 5.37 21.90 -1.76
C GLU A 334 6.35 21.77 -2.92
N ASN A 335 7.46 22.50 -2.90
CA ASN A 335 8.50 22.39 -3.92
C ASN A 335 9.15 21.00 -3.94
N VAL A 336 9.45 20.40 -2.78
CA VAL A 336 9.95 19.02 -2.70
C VAL A 336 8.95 18.03 -3.29
N LYS A 337 7.65 18.20 -2.99
CA LYS A 337 6.58 17.36 -3.55
C LYS A 337 6.50 17.50 -5.07
N GLU A 338 6.57 18.71 -5.61
CA GLU A 338 6.58 18.95 -7.06
C GLU A 338 7.81 18.32 -7.74
N ASN A 339 8.99 18.38 -7.10
CA ASN A 339 10.19 17.71 -7.59
C ASN A 339 10.01 16.19 -7.65
N LEU A 340 9.51 15.60 -6.56
CA LEU A 340 9.26 14.16 -6.50
C LEU A 340 8.23 13.70 -7.54
N ILE A 341 7.16 14.48 -7.76
CA ILE A 341 6.17 14.19 -8.80
C ILE A 341 6.84 14.18 -10.18
N ARG A 342 7.64 15.20 -10.50
CA ARG A 342 8.37 15.26 -11.78
C ARG A 342 9.33 14.09 -11.98
N ASP A 343 10.03 13.66 -10.94
CA ASP A 343 10.97 12.55 -11.03
C ASP A 343 10.24 11.20 -11.21
N LEU A 344 9.10 11.02 -10.54
CA LEU A 344 8.22 9.86 -10.75
C LEU A 344 7.64 9.82 -12.17
N GLU A 345 7.24 10.96 -12.73
CA GLU A 345 6.75 11.06 -14.10
C GLU A 345 7.84 10.70 -15.10
N LYS A 346 9.06 11.22 -14.94
CA LYS A 346 10.22 10.83 -15.78
C LYS A 346 10.53 9.34 -15.70
N ALA A 347 10.49 8.76 -14.50
CA ALA A 347 10.71 7.33 -14.32
C ALA A 347 9.62 6.51 -15.01
N ARG A 348 8.36 6.93 -14.88
CA ARG A 348 7.22 6.30 -15.57
C ARG A 348 7.39 6.33 -17.09
N GLU A 349 7.72 7.48 -17.66
CA GLU A 349 7.96 7.62 -19.11
C GLU A 349 9.12 6.73 -19.60
N LYS A 350 10.18 6.59 -18.79
CA LYS A 350 11.30 5.72 -19.13
C LYS A 350 10.87 4.26 -19.18
N TYR A 351 10.13 3.79 -18.18
CA TYR A 351 9.64 2.41 -18.15
C TYR A 351 8.60 2.14 -19.22
N GLU A 352 7.75 3.12 -19.55
CA GLU A 352 6.80 3.00 -20.66
C GLU A 352 7.53 2.78 -22.00
N LYS A 353 8.58 3.58 -22.29
CA LYS A 353 9.43 3.38 -23.48
C LYS A 353 10.14 2.03 -23.49
N GLU A 354 10.60 1.54 -22.35
CA GLU A 354 11.26 0.23 -22.23
C GLU A 354 10.26 -0.91 -22.49
N ILE A 355 9.05 -0.81 -21.94
CA ILE A 355 7.96 -1.77 -22.19
C ILE A 355 7.60 -1.77 -23.67
N ASP A 356 7.44 -0.62 -24.29
CA ASP A 356 7.12 -0.52 -25.73
C ASP A 356 8.22 -1.14 -26.59
N SER A 357 9.49 -0.88 -26.27
CA SER A 357 10.64 -1.48 -26.96
C SER A 357 10.68 -3.01 -26.80
N LEU A 358 10.37 -3.53 -25.60
CA LEU A 358 10.31 -4.97 -25.35
C LEU A 358 9.15 -5.62 -26.08
N GLN A 359 7.97 -4.98 -26.09
CA GLN A 359 6.81 -5.46 -26.83
C GLN A 359 7.10 -5.49 -28.34
N GLN A 360 7.74 -4.46 -28.88
CA GLN A 360 8.17 -4.44 -30.28
C GLN A 360 9.18 -5.54 -30.58
N GLY A 361 10.19 -5.74 -29.71
CA GLY A 361 11.18 -6.80 -29.86
C GLY A 361 10.55 -8.21 -29.81
N HIS A 362 9.60 -8.44 -28.90
CA HIS A 362 8.84 -9.69 -28.85
C HIS A 362 7.98 -9.90 -30.09
N ALA A 363 7.31 -8.85 -30.59
CA ALA A 363 6.52 -8.93 -31.81
C ALA A 363 7.39 -9.33 -33.02
N GLN A 364 8.56 -8.71 -33.16
CA GLN A 364 9.54 -9.04 -34.21
C GLN A 364 10.02 -10.50 -34.09
N ALA A 365 10.41 -10.95 -32.89
CA ALA A 365 10.83 -12.33 -32.67
C ALA A 365 9.74 -13.35 -33.01
N ILE A 366 8.47 -13.03 -32.69
CA ILE A 366 7.32 -13.88 -33.06
C ILE A 366 7.15 -13.93 -34.59
N GLU A 367 7.32 -12.81 -35.28
CA GLU A 367 7.26 -12.76 -36.75
C GLU A 367 8.39 -13.57 -37.39
N GLU A 368 9.62 -13.43 -36.89
CA GLU A 368 10.77 -14.23 -37.32
C GLU A 368 10.55 -15.73 -37.10
N LEU A 369 10.02 -16.12 -35.92
CA LEU A 369 9.69 -17.52 -35.64
C LEU A 369 8.61 -18.06 -36.59
N LYS A 370 7.56 -17.27 -36.86
CA LYS A 370 6.54 -17.62 -37.85
C LYS A 370 7.13 -17.78 -39.24
N PHE A 371 8.04 -16.89 -39.64
CA PHE A 371 8.74 -16.97 -40.92
C PHE A 371 9.59 -18.25 -41.01
N CYS A 372 10.45 -18.53 -40.03
CA CYS A 372 11.26 -19.74 -39.99
C CYS A 372 10.41 -21.02 -39.93
N GLN A 373 9.28 -21.01 -39.21
CA GLN A 373 8.36 -22.14 -39.18
C GLN A 373 7.75 -22.39 -40.56
N ASN A 374 7.30 -21.34 -41.25
CA ASN A 374 6.75 -21.46 -42.61
C ASN A 374 7.79 -21.98 -43.60
N GLU A 375 9.03 -21.48 -43.52
CA GLU A 375 10.14 -21.95 -44.36
C GLU A 375 10.41 -23.45 -44.14
N ARG A 376 10.47 -23.90 -42.87
CA ARG A 376 10.61 -25.33 -42.55
C ARG A 376 9.45 -26.17 -43.07
N MET A 377 8.21 -25.69 -42.91
CA MET A 377 7.04 -26.39 -43.42
C MET A 377 7.09 -26.54 -44.93
N GLU A 378 7.60 -25.54 -45.65
CA GLU A 378 7.72 -25.59 -47.10
C GLU A 378 8.82 -26.57 -47.56
N ILE A 379 9.96 -26.57 -46.87
CA ILE A 379 11.03 -27.57 -47.09
C ILE A 379 10.51 -29.00 -46.87
N GLU A 380 9.76 -29.23 -45.80
CA GLU A 380 9.21 -30.57 -45.53
C GLU A 380 8.14 -30.97 -46.57
N LYS A 381 7.28 -30.05 -47.01
CA LYS A 381 6.38 -30.34 -48.14
C LYS A 381 7.17 -30.74 -49.39
N GLN A 382 8.23 -30.00 -49.76
CA GLN A 382 9.06 -30.34 -50.91
C GLN A 382 9.67 -31.74 -50.78
N LYS A 383 10.26 -32.07 -49.63
CA LYS A 383 10.78 -33.43 -49.36
C LYS A 383 9.70 -34.51 -49.46
N THR A 384 8.49 -34.27 -48.96
CA THR A 384 7.41 -35.26 -49.07
C THR A 384 7.01 -35.52 -50.52
N VAL A 385 7.00 -34.49 -51.36
CA VAL A 385 6.74 -34.61 -52.80
C VAL A 385 7.88 -35.36 -53.49
N GLU A 386 9.13 -35.04 -53.18
CA GLU A 386 10.31 -35.74 -53.70
C GLU A 386 10.29 -37.23 -53.33
N LEU A 387 10.06 -37.56 -52.06
CA LEU A 387 9.96 -38.95 -51.60
C LEU A 387 8.79 -39.70 -52.25
N ALA A 388 7.65 -39.04 -52.45
CA ALA A 388 6.51 -39.62 -53.16
C ALA A 388 6.87 -39.93 -54.63
N SER A 389 7.54 -39.00 -55.31
CA SER A 389 8.00 -39.20 -56.70
C SER A 389 9.04 -40.32 -56.82
N GLN A 390 10.00 -40.39 -55.90
CA GLN A 390 10.99 -41.47 -55.85
C GLN A 390 10.33 -42.82 -55.57
N ARG A 391 9.35 -42.87 -54.66
CA ARG A 391 8.58 -44.09 -54.38
C ARG A 391 7.78 -44.54 -55.60
N GLU A 392 7.17 -43.61 -56.32
CA GLU A 392 6.45 -43.93 -57.55
C GLU A 392 7.40 -44.44 -58.64
N GLN A 393 8.56 -43.79 -58.81
CA GLN A 393 9.57 -44.20 -59.76
C GLN A 393 10.14 -45.59 -59.45
N THR A 394 10.57 -45.84 -58.21
CA THR A 394 11.07 -47.15 -57.78
C THR A 394 10.01 -48.24 -57.90
N SER A 395 8.75 -47.92 -57.62
CA SER A 395 7.62 -48.83 -57.86
C SER A 395 7.46 -49.16 -59.35
N ARG A 396 7.48 -48.15 -60.24
CA ARG A 396 7.42 -48.34 -61.69
C ARG A 396 8.59 -49.19 -62.22
N GLU A 397 9.81 -48.92 -61.75
CA GLU A 397 11.00 -49.70 -62.10
C GLU A 397 10.87 -51.17 -61.63
N ALA A 398 10.36 -51.40 -60.42
CA ALA A 398 10.10 -52.75 -59.92
C ALA A 398 9.03 -53.48 -60.75
N PHE A 399 7.95 -52.79 -61.14
CA PHE A 399 6.93 -53.37 -62.03
C PHE A 399 7.50 -53.74 -63.39
N LEU A 400 8.27 -52.86 -64.03
CA LEU A 400 8.95 -53.15 -65.31
C LEU A 400 9.94 -54.32 -65.17
N ALA A 401 10.68 -54.40 -64.06
CA ALA A 401 11.57 -55.52 -63.81
C ALA A 401 10.83 -56.85 -63.65
N ILE A 402 9.68 -56.85 -62.97
CA ILE A 402 8.81 -58.04 -62.85
C ILE A 402 8.21 -58.41 -64.21
N GLU A 403 7.73 -57.43 -64.98
CA GLU A 403 7.16 -57.65 -66.30
C GLU A 403 8.19 -58.26 -67.27
N ASN A 404 9.42 -57.73 -67.30
CA ASN A 404 10.51 -58.29 -68.10
C ASN A 404 10.85 -59.73 -67.67
N ARG A 405 10.89 -60.00 -66.36
CA ARG A 405 11.10 -61.36 -65.85
C ARG A 405 9.96 -62.30 -66.26
N LEU A 406 8.71 -61.84 -66.22
CA LEU A 406 7.56 -62.63 -66.67
C LEU A 406 7.66 -62.93 -68.16
N GLN A 407 7.97 -61.94 -68.99
CA GLN A 407 8.17 -62.13 -70.44
C GLN A 407 9.34 -63.10 -70.74
N ASP A 408 10.43 -63.03 -69.98
CA ASP A 408 11.54 -63.97 -70.09
C ASP A 408 11.11 -65.39 -69.69
N THR A 409 10.35 -65.55 -68.61
CA THR A 409 9.83 -66.86 -68.21
C THR A 409 8.83 -67.42 -69.20
N GLU A 410 8.00 -66.56 -69.80
CA GLU A 410 7.06 -66.94 -70.85
C GLU A 410 7.81 -67.37 -72.13
N ARG A 411 8.84 -66.63 -72.54
CA ARG A 411 9.74 -67.04 -73.64
C ARG A 411 10.36 -68.42 -73.38
N ARG A 412 10.94 -68.63 -72.19
CA ARG A 412 11.49 -69.94 -71.82
C ARG A 412 10.42 -71.03 -71.83
N ALA A 413 9.24 -70.77 -71.29
CA ALA A 413 8.14 -71.75 -71.29
C ALA A 413 7.70 -72.11 -72.71
N ASN A 414 7.66 -71.13 -73.62
CA ASN A 414 7.39 -71.36 -75.04
C ASN A 414 8.51 -72.20 -75.69
N GLU A 415 9.78 -71.90 -75.43
CA GLU A 415 10.91 -72.73 -75.91
C GLU A 415 10.81 -74.18 -75.41
N TRP A 416 10.47 -74.39 -74.13
CA TRP A 416 10.27 -75.73 -73.57
C TRP A 416 9.08 -76.44 -74.24
N ARG A 417 7.99 -75.73 -74.52
CA ARG A 417 6.84 -76.25 -75.25
C ARG A 417 7.24 -76.67 -76.67
N ASP A 418 7.98 -75.84 -77.37
CA ASP A 418 8.45 -76.11 -78.73
C ASP A 418 9.40 -77.30 -78.76
N ARG A 419 10.33 -77.40 -77.80
CA ARG A 419 11.19 -78.60 -77.63
C ARG A 419 10.37 -79.85 -77.33
N ALA A 420 9.35 -79.76 -76.48
CA ALA A 420 8.49 -80.89 -76.19
C ALA A 420 7.71 -81.36 -77.43
N LEU A 421 7.22 -80.42 -78.24
CA LEU A 421 6.57 -80.70 -79.53
C LEU A 421 7.56 -81.32 -80.54
N GLN A 422 8.79 -80.81 -80.61
CA GLN A 422 9.86 -81.37 -81.43
C GLN A 422 10.17 -82.82 -81.02
N ASN A 423 10.42 -83.07 -79.74
CA ASN A 423 10.66 -84.41 -79.21
C ASN A 423 9.48 -85.35 -79.45
N ALA A 424 8.24 -84.87 -79.34
CA ALA A 424 7.04 -85.67 -79.64
C ALA A 424 6.99 -86.07 -81.12
N ARG A 425 7.33 -85.16 -82.04
CA ARG A 425 7.44 -85.46 -83.48
C ARG A 425 8.55 -86.47 -83.75
N GLU A 426 9.71 -86.32 -83.13
CA GLU A 426 10.83 -87.27 -83.25
C GLU A 426 10.47 -88.67 -82.71
N ILE A 427 9.72 -88.75 -81.60
CA ILE A 427 9.20 -90.02 -81.08
C ILE A 427 8.19 -90.64 -82.06
N GLU A 428 7.29 -89.85 -82.65
CA GLU A 428 6.37 -90.35 -83.68
C GLU A 428 7.10 -90.83 -84.93
N GLU A 429 8.15 -90.13 -85.35
CA GLU A 429 9.00 -90.52 -86.47
C GLU A 429 9.78 -91.81 -86.16
N MET A 430 10.34 -91.94 -84.95
CA MET A 430 10.94 -93.18 -84.48
C MET A 430 9.93 -94.34 -84.39
N LYS A 431 8.67 -94.08 -84.02
CA LYS A 431 7.61 -95.09 -84.07
C LYS A 431 7.27 -95.51 -85.49
N ARG A 432 7.22 -94.58 -86.45
CA ARG A 432 7.04 -94.91 -87.89
C ARG A 432 8.21 -95.73 -88.41
N ASN A 433 9.44 -95.32 -88.13
CA ASN A 433 10.64 -96.05 -88.53
C ASN A 433 10.73 -97.43 -87.84
N GLY A 434 10.22 -97.55 -86.61
CA GLY A 434 10.08 -98.82 -85.89
C GLY A 434 9.04 -99.75 -86.52
N LEU A 435 7.89 -99.21 -86.95
CA LEU A 435 6.86 -99.93 -87.70
C LEU A 435 7.36 -100.38 -89.08
N ASP A 436 8.21 -99.59 -89.73
CA ASP A 436 8.89 -99.96 -90.99
C ASP A 436 9.89 -101.12 -90.77
N HIS A 437 10.56 -101.16 -89.62
CA HIS A 437 11.41 -102.29 -89.23
C HIS A 437 10.60 -103.55 -88.86
N GLU A 438 9.45 -103.38 -88.20
CA GLU A 438 8.56 -104.48 -87.83
C GLU A 438 7.88 -105.10 -89.07
N THR A 439 7.47 -104.28 -90.03
CA THR A 439 6.95 -104.74 -91.33
C THR A 439 8.02 -105.39 -92.19
N LEU A 440 9.28 -104.91 -92.16
CA LEU A 440 10.41 -105.58 -92.81
C LEU A 440 10.68 -106.97 -92.18
N ASN A 441 10.64 -107.08 -90.86
CA ASN A 441 10.78 -108.37 -90.15
C ASN A 441 9.60 -109.31 -90.45
N GLN A 442 8.37 -108.81 -90.50
CA GLN A 442 7.20 -109.60 -90.89
C GLN A 442 7.31 -110.12 -92.33
N THR A 443 7.89 -109.32 -93.23
CA THR A 443 8.12 -109.69 -94.64
C THR A 443 9.19 -110.77 -94.77
N LEU A 444 10.29 -110.67 -93.99
CA LEU A 444 11.32 -111.69 -93.94
C LEU A 444 10.82 -113.01 -93.31
N GLN A 445 9.96 -112.93 -92.29
CA GLN A 445 9.32 -114.11 -91.68
C GLN A 445 8.39 -114.82 -92.67
N ASN A 446 7.60 -114.05 -93.44
CA ASN A 446 6.72 -114.60 -94.46
C ASN A 446 7.49 -115.25 -95.63
N GLN A 447 8.67 -114.76 -95.98
CA GLN A 447 9.54 -115.38 -96.99
C GLN A 447 10.17 -116.70 -96.49
N LEU A 448 10.46 -116.81 -95.19
CA LEU A 448 10.95 -118.04 -94.57
C LEU A 448 9.86 -119.13 -94.54
N ASP A 449 8.63 -118.75 -94.19
CA ASP A 449 7.47 -119.65 -94.14
C ASP A 449 6.97 -120.09 -95.54
N GLN A 450 7.26 -119.30 -96.58
CA GLN A 450 7.02 -119.68 -97.97
C GLN A 450 8.09 -120.68 -98.46
N SER A 451 9.36 -120.47 -98.12
CA SER A 451 10.46 -121.38 -98.47
C SER A 451 10.35 -122.76 -97.79
N LEU A 452 9.75 -122.84 -96.59
CA LEU A 452 9.46 -124.10 -95.90
C LEU A 452 8.27 -124.85 -96.52
N ARG A 453 7.29 -124.15 -97.11
CA ARG A 453 6.15 -124.76 -97.82
C ARG A 453 6.55 -125.33 -99.18
N ASP A 454 7.42 -124.65 -99.92
CA ASP A 454 7.89 -125.11 -101.24
C ASP A 454 8.83 -126.33 -101.16
N LYS A 455 9.39 -126.64 -99.98
CA LYS A 455 10.21 -127.84 -99.73
C LYS A 455 9.40 -129.10 -99.37
N LEU A 456 8.11 -128.98 -99.06
CA LEU A 456 7.26 -130.09 -98.62
C LEU A 456 6.33 -130.67 -99.70
N THR A 457 6.27 -130.08 -100.90
CA THR A 457 5.43 -130.55 -102.03
C THR A 457 6.21 -131.19 -103.19
N SER A 458 7.54 -131.36 -103.08
CA SER A 458 8.38 -132.01 -104.09
C SER A 458 8.70 -133.50 -103.81
N ASN A 459 8.06 -134.13 -102.82
CA ASN A 459 8.16 -135.57 -102.57
C ASN A 459 6.79 -136.13 -102.11
N ALA A 460 5.85 -136.22 -103.05
CA ALA A 460 4.72 -137.16 -103.03
C ALA A 460 4.17 -137.32 -104.45
#